data_AF-A0A952C3U4-F1
#
_entry.id   AF-A0A952C3U4-F1
#
_cell.length_a   1.000
_cell.length_b   1.000
_cell.length_c   1.000
_cell.angle_alpha   90.00
_cell.angle_beta   90.00
_cell.angle_gamma   90.00
#
_symmetry.space_group_name_H-M   'P 1'
#
loop_
_entity.id
_entity.type
_entity.pdbx_description
1 polymer ?
#
loop_
_entity_poly.entity_id
_entity_poly.type
_entity_poly.pdbx_seq_one_letter_code
_entity_poly.pdbx_strand_id
1 'polypeptide(L)'
;MMKVTSALRLLVLGAVAGLGLFLARPAYAQDPIFEEGEELTSFRGNTSQDVALGDLDNDGDFDAFVVQGSFGTAQANVIWRNNGTGSFSEDPQ
;
A
#
# COMPACT_ATOMS: atom_id res chain seq x y z
N MET A 1 -45.52 -11.55 -22.73
CA MET A 1 -44.36 -11.97 -21.93
C MET A 1 -43.64 -10.72 -21.44
N MET A 2 -43.25 -10.71 -20.17
CA MET A 2 -42.90 -9.55 -19.32
C MET A 2 -41.74 -8.68 -19.85
N LYS A 3 -41.90 -7.35 -19.74
CA LYS A 3 -40.91 -6.30 -20.08
C LYS A 3 -39.87 -6.14 -18.97
N VAL A 4 -38.62 -5.82 -19.31
CA VAL A 4 -37.81 -4.88 -18.50
C VAL A 4 -36.96 -3.99 -19.43
N THR A 5 -37.42 -2.76 -19.61
CA THR A 5 -36.69 -1.57 -20.06
C THR A 5 -35.97 -0.95 -18.86
N SER A 6 -34.72 -0.49 -19.00
CA SER A 6 -34.20 0.58 -18.15
C SER A 6 -33.14 1.40 -18.87
N ALA A 7 -33.47 2.66 -19.14
CA ALA A 7 -32.58 3.68 -19.66
C ALA A 7 -32.12 4.60 -18.51
N LEU A 8 -30.81 4.87 -18.50
CA LEU A 8 -30.07 6.08 -18.17
C LEU A 8 -30.53 7.05 -17.03
N ARG A 9 -29.49 7.57 -16.35
CA ARG A 9 -29.32 8.88 -15.67
C ARG A 9 -29.44 8.86 -14.15
N LEU A 10 -28.28 8.89 -13.47
CA LEU A 10 -28.18 9.53 -12.17
C LEU A 10 -27.48 10.88 -12.34
N LEU A 11 -28.25 11.94 -12.12
CA LEU A 11 -27.83 13.32 -12.10
C LEU A 11 -27.90 13.74 -10.63
N VAL A 12 -26.75 14.00 -10.00
CA VAL A 12 -26.72 14.54 -8.63
C VAL A 12 -26.54 16.05 -8.76
N LEU A 13 -27.58 16.82 -8.41
CA LEU A 13 -27.57 18.28 -8.41
C LEU A 13 -27.69 18.80 -6.96
N GLY A 14 -26.58 19.34 -6.41
CA GLY A 14 -26.45 20.37 -5.36
C GLY A 14 -27.04 20.10 -3.95
N ALA A 15 -26.55 20.63 -2.84
CA ALA A 15 -25.35 21.36 -2.45
C ALA A 15 -25.39 21.45 -0.91
N VAL A 16 -24.34 21.03 -0.20
CA VAL A 16 -24.04 21.57 1.14
C VAL A 16 -22.54 21.87 1.15
N ALA A 17 -22.22 23.10 1.49
CA ALA A 17 -20.88 23.65 1.45
C ALA A 17 -19.90 22.92 2.39
N GLY A 18 -18.68 22.67 1.91
CA GLY A 18 -17.52 22.40 2.75
C GLY A 18 -17.18 20.92 2.97
N LEU A 19 -15.95 20.55 2.59
CA LEU A 19 -15.21 19.33 2.96
C LEU A 19 -15.72 17.98 2.40
N GLY A 20 -15.04 17.51 1.35
CA GLY A 20 -14.65 16.11 1.24
C GLY A 20 -15.70 15.12 0.73
N LEU A 21 -16.05 15.19 -0.56
CA LEU A 21 -16.56 14.01 -1.28
C LEU A 21 -15.42 13.42 -2.12
N PHE A 22 -14.51 12.71 -1.47
CA PHE A 22 -13.66 11.74 -2.17
C PHE A 22 -14.56 10.55 -2.50
N LEU A 23 -15.05 10.50 -3.75
CA LEU A 23 -15.58 9.26 -4.30
C LEU A 23 -14.45 8.24 -4.18
N ALA A 24 -14.69 7.13 -3.46
CA ALA A 24 -13.73 6.06 -3.25
C ALA A 24 -13.02 5.78 -4.57
N ARG A 25 -11.72 6.11 -4.63
CA ARG A 25 -10.89 5.61 -5.71
C ARG A 25 -10.95 4.08 -5.58
N PRO A 26 -11.23 3.32 -6.64
CA PRO A 26 -10.89 1.91 -6.61
C PRO A 26 -9.45 1.80 -6.11
N ALA A 27 -9.23 1.02 -5.04
CA ALA A 27 -7.91 0.66 -4.55
C ALA A 27 -7.25 -0.20 -5.62
N TYR A 28 -6.87 0.44 -6.73
CA TYR A 28 -5.89 -0.13 -7.63
C TYR A 28 -4.58 -0.03 -6.88
N ALA A 29 -3.85 -1.15 -6.85
CA ALA A 29 -2.50 -1.17 -6.34
C ALA A 29 -1.72 0.02 -6.92
N GLN A 30 -0.89 0.63 -6.08
CA GLN A 30 0.01 1.70 -6.48
C GLN A 30 0.70 1.36 -7.82
N ASP A 31 0.66 2.30 -8.78
CA ASP A 31 1.58 2.26 -9.93
C ASP A 31 3.00 2.28 -9.33
N PRO A 32 3.89 1.32 -9.67
CA PRO A 32 5.18 1.14 -9.02
C PRO A 32 6.11 2.31 -9.36
N ILE A 33 5.88 3.46 -8.72
CA ILE A 33 6.60 4.70 -8.89
C ILE A 33 7.29 4.95 -7.55
N PHE A 34 8.57 4.60 -7.50
CA PHE A 34 9.47 5.07 -6.44
C PHE A 34 9.83 6.51 -6.79
N GLU A 35 9.10 7.49 -6.23
CA GLU A 35 9.30 8.90 -6.59
C GLU A 35 10.66 9.43 -6.14
N GLU A 36 11.20 8.94 -5.02
CA GLU A 36 12.55 9.27 -4.55
C GLU A 36 13.21 8.06 -3.85
N GLY A 37 14.53 7.91 -4.00
CA GLY A 37 15.30 6.78 -3.47
C GLY A 37 15.58 6.92 -1.98
N GLU A 38 14.55 6.74 -1.15
CA GLU A 38 14.69 6.69 0.31
C GLU A 38 15.43 5.41 0.75
N GLU A 39 16.45 5.56 1.59
CA GLU A 39 17.15 4.43 2.20
C GLU A 39 16.33 3.92 3.40
N LEU A 40 15.78 2.71 3.28
CA LEU A 40 15.09 2.05 4.38
C LEU A 40 16.11 1.45 5.35
N THR A 41 16.33 2.13 6.48
CA THR A 41 17.30 1.71 7.50
C THR A 41 16.58 1.07 8.68
N SER A 42 16.87 -0.21 8.97
CA SER A 42 16.34 -0.88 10.16
C SER A 42 17.24 -0.68 11.37
N PHE A 43 16.64 -0.49 12.55
CA PHE A 43 17.37 -0.40 13.82
C PHE A 43 17.81 -1.78 14.35
N ARG A 44 17.29 -2.88 13.77
CA ARG A 44 17.44 -4.25 14.31
C ARG A 44 18.45 -5.12 13.57
N GLY A 45 18.97 -4.66 12.43
CA GLY A 45 19.92 -5.41 11.63
C GLY A 45 20.47 -4.58 10.47
N ASN A 46 21.76 -4.74 10.21
CA ASN A 46 22.54 -3.99 9.25
C ASN A 46 23.08 -4.90 8.13
N THR A 47 22.45 -6.05 7.89
CA THR A 47 22.82 -6.97 6.80
C THR A 47 21.58 -7.59 6.17
N SER A 48 21.03 -6.90 5.18
CA SER A 48 19.96 -7.40 4.32
C SER A 48 20.52 -8.46 3.35
N GLN A 49 19.87 -9.61 3.26
CA GLN A 49 20.26 -10.71 2.39
C GLN A 49 19.34 -10.85 1.17
N ASP A 50 18.06 -10.56 1.34
CA ASP A 50 17.04 -10.67 0.30
C ASP A 50 15.82 -9.80 0.60
N VAL A 51 15.01 -9.51 -0.41
CA VAL A 51 13.76 -8.74 -0.30
C VAL A 51 12.66 -9.34 -1.18
N ALA A 52 11.45 -9.43 -0.64
CA ALA A 52 10.24 -9.78 -1.38
C ALA A 52 9.16 -8.72 -1.17
N LEU A 53 8.36 -8.45 -2.21
CA LEU A 53 7.21 -7.55 -2.14
C LEU A 53 5.91 -8.34 -2.09
N GLY A 54 4.96 -7.86 -1.28
CA GLY A 54 3.63 -8.46 -1.16
C GLY A 54 2.68 -7.56 -0.39
N ASP A 55 1.38 -7.70 -0.63
CA ASP A 55 0.35 -6.99 0.13
C ASP A 55 0.06 -7.78 1.41
N LEU A 56 0.61 -7.34 2.55
CA LEU A 56 0.58 -8.10 3.80
C LEU A 56 -0.61 -7.72 4.71
N ASP A 57 -1.28 -6.59 4.49
CA ASP A 57 -2.47 -6.17 5.23
C ASP A 57 -3.74 -6.01 4.38
N ASN A 58 -3.65 -6.31 3.09
CA ASN A 58 -4.76 -6.35 2.14
C ASN A 58 -5.39 -4.96 1.92
N ASP A 59 -4.57 -3.91 1.92
CA ASP A 59 -4.97 -2.54 1.60
C ASP A 59 -4.80 -2.18 0.11
N GLY A 60 -4.14 -3.07 -0.63
CA GLY A 60 -3.90 -2.96 -2.07
C GLY A 60 -2.51 -2.47 -2.44
N ASP A 61 -1.69 -2.04 -1.47
CA ASP A 61 -0.34 -1.55 -1.71
C ASP A 61 0.72 -2.58 -1.34
N PHE A 62 1.85 -2.61 -2.06
CA PHE A 62 2.91 -3.57 -1.78
C PHE A 62 3.76 -3.13 -0.59
N ASP A 63 3.83 -3.99 0.42
CA ASP A 63 4.79 -3.95 1.51
C ASP A 63 6.07 -4.71 1.14
N ALA A 64 7.15 -4.49 1.90
CA ALA A 64 8.41 -5.21 1.72
C ALA A 64 8.76 -6.10 2.92
N PHE A 65 9.07 -7.36 2.64
CA PHE A 65 9.66 -8.29 3.60
C PHE A 65 11.15 -8.43 3.34
N VAL A 66 11.98 -8.05 4.30
CA VAL A 66 13.44 -8.03 4.19
C VAL A 66 14.03 -9.13 5.07
N VAL A 67 14.76 -10.05 4.44
CA VAL A 67 15.50 -11.08 5.14
C VAL A 67 16.78 -10.48 5.69
N GLN A 68 16.95 -10.55 7.01
CA GLN A 68 18.12 -10.05 7.70
C GLN A 68 19.00 -11.21 8.18
N GLY A 69 20.30 -10.99 8.20
CA GLY A 69 21.24 -11.91 8.80
C GLY A 69 22.64 -11.80 8.24
N SER A 70 23.60 -12.35 8.98
CA SER A 70 24.96 -12.52 8.49
C SER A 70 25.42 -13.94 8.77
N PHE A 71 26.53 -14.36 8.17
CA PHE A 71 27.03 -15.72 8.35
C PHE A 71 27.29 -16.00 9.84
N GLY A 72 26.53 -16.94 10.41
CA GLY A 72 26.64 -17.33 11.82
C GLY A 72 25.88 -16.45 12.81
N THR A 73 25.11 -15.46 12.36
CA THR A 73 24.25 -14.63 13.24
C THR A 73 22.78 -14.69 12.81
N ALA A 74 21.91 -15.09 13.74
CA ALA A 74 20.47 -14.96 13.54
C ALA A 74 20.05 -13.51 13.83
N GLN A 75 19.38 -12.88 12.88
CA GLN A 75 18.73 -11.57 13.02
C GLN A 75 17.25 -11.71 12.70
N ALA A 76 16.42 -10.88 13.30
CA ALA A 76 15.00 -10.85 12.97
C ALA A 76 14.81 -10.24 11.58
N ASN A 77 13.96 -10.85 10.76
CA ASN A 77 13.51 -10.26 9.50
C ASN A 77 12.68 -9.00 9.79
N VAL A 78 12.63 -8.10 8.81
CA VAL A 78 11.95 -6.81 8.94
C VAL A 78 10.82 -6.73 7.93
N ILE A 79 9.68 -6.21 8.35
CA ILE A 79 8.60 -5.81 7.45
C ILE A 79 8.60 -4.29 7.36
N TRP A 80 8.49 -3.79 6.13
CA TRP A 80 8.29 -2.39 5.82
C TRP A 80 6.89 -2.21 5.24
N ARG A 81 6.05 -1.46 5.94
CA ARG A 81 4.68 -1.15 5.53
C ARG A 81 4.67 0.06 4.60
N ASN A 82 4.07 -0.09 3.43
CA ASN A 82 3.81 1.01 2.52
C ASN A 82 2.43 1.60 2.82
N ASN A 83 2.30 2.93 2.78
CA ASN A 83 1.03 3.62 3.01
C ASN A 83 0.32 4.05 1.70
N GLY A 84 0.70 3.44 0.57
CA GLY A 84 0.17 3.74 -0.75
C GLY A 84 0.75 4.99 -1.44
N THR A 85 1.67 5.71 -0.79
CA THR A 85 2.39 6.83 -1.42
C THR A 85 3.86 6.53 -1.65
N GLY A 86 4.27 5.26 -1.60
CA GLY A 86 5.67 4.85 -1.69
C GLY A 86 6.48 5.21 -0.43
N SER A 87 5.81 5.55 0.67
CA SER A 87 6.44 5.87 1.95
C SER A 87 6.36 4.65 2.87
N PHE A 88 7.52 4.14 3.25
CA PHE A 88 7.65 2.92 4.03
C PHE A 88 7.96 3.19 5.51
N SER A 89 7.40 2.37 6.39
CA SER A 89 7.71 2.39 7.83
C SER A 89 7.97 0.99 8.37
N GLU A 90 8.95 0.85 9.28
CA GLU A 90 9.27 -0.45 9.90
C GLU A 90 8.10 -0.91 10.78
N ASP A 91 7.61 -2.12 10.53
CA ASP A 91 6.60 -2.79 11.36
C ASP A 91 7.27 -3.29 12.66
N PRO A 92 6.87 -2.78 13.85
CA PRO A 92 7.46 -3.16 15.12
C PRO A 92 6.94 -4.53 15.56
N GLN A 93 7.42 -5.59 14.94
CA GLN A 93 7.23 -6.96 15.43
C GLN A 93 7.91 -7.18 16.79
#